data_AF-D8RMJ9-F1
#
_entry.id   AF-D8RMJ9-F1
#
_cell.length_a   1.000
_cell.length_b   1.000
_cell.length_c   1.000
_cell.angle_alpha   90.00
_cell.angle_beta   90.00
_cell.angle_gamma   90.00
#
_symmetry.space_group_name_H-M   'P 1'
#
loop_
_entity.id
_entity.type
_entity.pdbx_description
1 polymer ?
#
loop_
_entity_poly.entity_id
_entity_poly.type
_entity_poly.pdbx_seq_one_letter_code
_entity_poly.pdbx_strand_id
1 'polypeptide(L)' 'KKGQKRIREPRYAIQTRSEVDIMDDGYRWRKYGQKAVKNSPHPRSYYRCTNTKCPVKKRVERSSEDQGLVITTYEGIHNH' A
#
# COMPACT_ATOMS: atom_id res chain seq x y z
N LYS A 1 7.33 -31.09 -0.76
CA LYS A 1 8.20 -29.94 -1.13
C LYS A 1 7.73 -28.71 -0.34
N LYS A 2 8.33 -28.41 0.82
CA LYS A 2 7.99 -27.23 1.63
C LYS A 2 8.56 -26.00 0.93
N GLY A 3 7.70 -25.12 0.42
CA GLY A 3 8.10 -23.92 -0.31
C GLY A 3 9.02 -23.04 0.54
N GLN A 4 10.15 -22.61 -0.04
CA GLN A 4 11.08 -21.69 0.59
C GLN A 4 10.30 -20.45 1.05
N LYS A 5 10.31 -20.16 2.36
CA LYS A 5 9.76 -18.92 2.89
C LYS A 5 10.63 -17.79 2.34
N ARG A 6 10.16 -17.09 1.30
CA ARG A 6 10.79 -15.86 0.79
C ARG A 6 11.05 -14.94 1.99
N ILE A 7 12.31 -14.52 2.16
CA ILE A 7 12.67 -13.46 3.10
C ILE A 7 11.73 -12.28 2.78
N ARG A 8 10.87 -11.91 3.73
CA ARG A 8 9.91 -10.83 3.52
C ARG A 8 10.69 -9.53 3.42
N GLU A 9 10.53 -8.81 2.32
CA GLU A 9 11.08 -7.46 2.19
C GLU A 9 10.58 -6.57 3.34
N PRO A 10 11.35 -5.53 3.73
CA PRO A 10 10.93 -4.58 4.73
C PRO A 10 9.52 -4.07 4.42
N ARG A 11 8.64 -4.20 5.40
CA ARG A 11 7.25 -3.80 5.28
C ARG A 11 6.88 -2.96 6.48
N TYR A 12 6.45 -1.73 6.23
CA TYR A 12 5.95 -0.84 7.27
C TYR A 12 4.56 -0.35 6.88
N ALA A 13 3.75 -0.09 7.89
CA ALA A 13 2.40 0.43 7.73
C ALA A 13 2.27 1.71 8.53
N ILE A 14 1.71 2.73 7.91
CA ILE A 14 1.41 4.01 8.52
C ILE A 14 -0.10 4.16 8.55
N GLN A 15 -0.62 4.55 9.71
CA GLN A 15 -2.01 4.94 9.88
C GLN A 15 -2.07 6.46 9.96
N THR A 16 -2.93 7.06 9.15
CA THR A 16 -3.06 8.52 9.10
C THR A 16 -4.53 8.90 9.10
N ARG A 17 -4.87 9.94 9.87
CA ARG A 17 -6.20 10.55 9.80
C ARG A 17 -6.28 11.43 8.54
N SER A 18 -7.19 11.12 7.63
CA SER A 18 -7.31 11.80 6.34
C SER A 18 -8.70 11.58 5.72
N GLU A 19 -9.24 12.63 5.09
CA GLU A 19 -10.44 12.53 4.26
C GLU A 19 -10.14 11.95 2.87
N VAL A 20 -8.89 12.00 2.43
CA VAL A 20 -8.43 11.47 1.14
C VAL A 20 -7.69 10.14 1.31
N ASP A 21 -7.88 9.21 0.37
CA ASP A 21 -7.21 7.91 0.40
C ASP A 21 -5.72 8.01 0.03
N ILE A 22 -5.37 8.93 -0.87
CA ILE A 22 -4.01 9.07 -1.40
C ILE A 22 -3.43 10.38 -0.93
N MET A 23 -2.40 10.29 -0.10
CA MET A 23 -1.58 11.42 0.28
C MET A 23 -0.39 11.58 -0.68
N ASP A 24 0.05 12.81 -0.84
CA ASP A 24 1.34 13.10 -1.47
C ASP A 24 2.47 12.76 -0.48
N ASP A 25 3.29 11.78 -0.85
CA ASP A 25 4.44 11.29 -0.10
C ASP A 25 5.77 11.60 -0.79
N GLY A 26 5.75 12.45 -1.83
CA GLY A 26 6.92 12.81 -2.63
C GLY A 26 7.33 11.76 -3.66
N TYR A 27 6.68 10.59 -3.72
CA TYR A 27 6.94 9.56 -4.72
C TYR A 27 5.86 9.52 -5.80
N ARG A 28 6.28 9.13 -7.00
CA ARG A 28 5.36 8.93 -8.13
C ARG A 28 4.86 7.49 -8.14
N TRP A 29 3.55 7.32 -8.06
CA TRP A 29 2.89 6.03 -7.97
C TRP A 29 1.99 5.77 -9.18
N ARG A 30 1.96 4.50 -9.64
CA ARG A 30 0.99 4.02 -10.61
C ARG A 30 0.14 2.92 -9.99
N LYS A 31 -1.19 3.10 -10.02
CA LYS A 31 -2.15 2.07 -9.63
C LYS A 31 -2.04 0.89 -10.59
N TYR A 32 -1.87 -0.32 -10.07
CA TYR A 32 -1.80 -1.54 -10.87
C TYR A 32 -2.90 -2.54 -10.53
N GLY A 33 -3.63 -2.31 -9.43
CA GLY A 33 -4.73 -3.18 -9.03
C GLY A 33 -5.60 -2.58 -7.94
N GLN A 34 -6.76 -3.17 -7.79
CA GLN A 34 -7.71 -2.89 -6.73
C GLN A 34 -8.39 -4.21 -6.33
N LYS A 35 -8.63 -4.40 -5.02
CA LYS A 35 -9.38 -5.55 -4.52
C LYS A 35 -10.45 -5.09 -3.54
N ALA A 36 -11.63 -5.69 -3.62
CA ALA A 36 -12.63 -5.57 -2.56
C ALA A 36 -12.05 -6.15 -1.26
N VAL A 37 -12.40 -5.52 -0.13
CA VAL A 37 -12.01 -5.98 1.20
C VAL A 37 -13.24 -6.58 1.85
N LYS A 38 -13.09 -7.79 2.41
CA LYS A 38 -14.20 -8.46 3.10
C LYS A 38 -14.65 -7.60 4.27
N ASN A 39 -15.96 -7.37 4.39
CA ASN A 39 -16.59 -6.58 5.45
C ASN A 39 -16.18 -5.09 5.47
N SER A 40 -15.65 -4.55 4.36
CA SER A 40 -15.39 -3.11 4.24
C SER A 40 -16.13 -2.55 3.03
N PRO A 41 -16.77 -1.38 3.14
CA PRO A 41 -17.32 -0.66 2.00
C PRO A 41 -16.21 -0.07 1.11
N HIS A 42 -14.96 -0.01 1.60
CA HIS A 42 -13.85 0.61 0.91
C HIS A 42 -12.94 -0.44 0.25
N PRO A 43 -12.57 -0.28 -1.04
CA PRO A 43 -11.65 -1.18 -1.69
C PRO A 43 -10.20 -0.92 -1.25
N ARG A 44 -9.37 -1.96 -1.27
CA ARG A 44 -7.91 -1.84 -1.14
C ARG A 44 -7.29 -1.54 -2.50
N SER A 45 -6.57 -0.43 -2.59
CA SER A 45 -5.85 -0.03 -3.80
C SER A 45 -4.37 -0.43 -3.74
N TYR A 46 -3.81 -0.82 -4.88
CA TYR A 46 -2.43 -1.29 -5.00
C TYR A 46 -1.66 -0.43 -6.00
N TYR A 47 -0.49 0.05 -5.57
CA TYR A 47 0.35 0.97 -6.30
C TYR A 47 1.79 0.46 -6.36
N ARG A 48 2.46 0.78 -7.46
CA ARG A 48 3.91 0.57 -7.63
C ARG A 48 4.58 1.90 -7.92
N CYS A 49 5.82 2.07 -7.46
CA CYS A 49 6.60 3.24 -7.85
C CYS A 49 6.74 3.30 -9.38
N THR A 50 6.70 4.49 -9.96
CA THR A 50 6.85 4.66 -11.42
C THR A 50 8.30 4.65 -11.86
N ASN A 51 9.26 4.85 -10.95
CA ASN A 51 10.67 4.82 -11.31
C ASN A 51 11.06 3.41 -11.77
N THR A 52 11.73 3.34 -12.91
CA THR A 52 12.18 2.09 -13.53
C THR A 52 13.13 1.36 -12.58
N LYS A 53 12.93 0.05 -12.40
CA LYS A 53 13.70 -0.80 -11.46
C LYS A 53 13.48 -0.50 -9.96
N CYS A 54 12.61 0.44 -9.57
CA CYS A 54 12.26 0.62 -8.17
C CYS A 54 11.36 -0.55 -7.70
N PRO A 55 11.75 -1.30 -6.64
CA PRO A 55 10.97 -2.44 -6.19
C PRO A 55 9.72 -2.06 -5.39
N VAL A 56 9.62 -0.80 -4.96
CA VAL A 56 8.65 -0.39 -3.94
C VAL A 56 7.21 -0.47 -4.44
N LYS A 57 6.38 -1.08 -3.60
CA LYS A 57 4.93 -1.14 -3.75
C LYS A 57 4.27 -0.56 -2.52
N LYS A 58 3.12 0.07 -2.70
CA LYS A 58 2.24 0.45 -1.59
C LYS A 58 0.83 -0.06 -1.77
N ARG A 59 0.18 -0.33 -0.64
CA ARG A 59 -1.25 -0.63 -0.54
C ARG A 59 -1.91 0.42 0.31
N VAL A 60 -3.06 0.88 -0.14
CA VAL A 60 -3.87 1.89 0.54
C VAL A 60 -5.22 1.28 0.83
N GLU A 61 -5.66 1.39 2.07
CA GLU A 61 -6.93 0.87 2.56
C GLU A 61 -7.49 1.82 3.60
N ARG A 62 -8.75 2.21 3.44
CA ARG A 62 -9.49 2.94 4.47
C ARG A 62 -10.06 1.95 5.48
N SER A 63 -9.94 2.26 6.76
CA SER A 63 -10.48 1.41 7.82
C SER A 63 -12.00 1.33 7.70
N SER A 64 -12.54 0.13 7.89
CA SER A 64 -13.99 -0.09 7.97
C SER A 64 -14.59 0.38 9.29
N GLU A 65 -13.77 0.48 10.33
CA GLU A 65 -14.18 0.87 11.69
C GLU A 65 -14.18 2.40 11.86
N ASP A 66 -13.23 3.08 11.22
CA ASP A 66 -13.10 4.54 11.24
C ASP A 66 -12.75 5.04 9.84
N GLN A 67 -13.72 5.64 9.15
CA GLN A 67 -13.54 6.16 7.79
C GLN A 67 -12.55 7.33 7.72
N GLY A 68 -12.21 7.94 8.86
CA GLY A 68 -11.16 8.94 8.96
C GLY A 68 -9.76 8.32 8.96
N LEU A 69 -9.61 7.01 9.18
CA LEU A 69 -8.31 6.34 9.20
C LEU A 69 -7.98 5.68 7.86
N VAL A 70 -6.85 6.08 7.29
CA VAL A 70 -6.26 5.49 6.09
C VAL A 70 -4.98 4.75 6.47
N ILE A 71 -4.91 3.48 6.10
CA ILE A 71 -3.77 2.60 6.32
C ILE A 71 -3.00 2.51 5.01
N THR A 72 -1.77 3.03 5.01
CA THR A 72 -0.85 2.88 3.89
C THR A 72 0.28 1.94 4.27
N THR A 73 0.38 0.82 3.56
CA THR A 73 1.44 -0.18 3.75
C THR A 73 2.43 -0.10 2.61
N TYR A 74 3.70 0.10 2.91
CA TYR A 74 4.81 0.08 1.95
C TYR A 74 5.59 -1.23 2.06
N GLU A 75 6.12 -1.70 0.93
CA GLU A 75 6.94 -2.91 0.80
C GLU A 75 8.13 -2.59 -0.10
N GLY A 76 9.35 -2.84 0.39
CA GLY A 76 10.61 -2.51 -0.28
C GLY A 76 11.20 -1.17 0.15
N ILE A 77 12.33 -0.79 -0.47
CA ILE A 77 13.05 0.47 -0.21
C ILE A 77 13.28 1.18 -1.56
N HIS A 78 13.06 2.51 -1.59
CA HIS A 78 13.35 3.32 -2.76
C HIS A 78 14.86 3.44 -2.98
N ASN A 79 15.29 3.43 -4.22
CA ASN A 79 16.70 3.40 -4.63
C ASN A 79 17.04 4.53 -5.61
N HIS A 80 16.34 5.66 -5.50
CA HIS A 80 16.41 6.79 -6.42
C HIS A 80 15.96 8.09 -5.74
#